data_AF-A0A2E7BM40-F1
#
_entry.id   AF-A0A2E7BM40-F1
#
_cell.length_a   1.000
_cell.length_b   1.000
_cell.length_c   1.000
_cell.angle_alpha   90.00
_cell.angle_beta   90.00
_cell.angle_gamma   90.00
#
_symmetry.space_group_name_H-M   'P 1'
#
loop_
_entity.id
_entity.type
_entity.pdbx_description
1 polymer ?
#
loop_
_entity_poly.entity_id
_entity_poly.type
_entity_poly.pdbx_seq_one_letter_code
_entity_poly.pdbx_strand_id
1 'polypeptide(L)'
;MIASAVLPSLCWLGLKEKDLMTIKTLVNMWSGGGSLFGLALLLWIVGGQAASMQTPEQNERHRVPADFMSFRGAQWLERTERAQEEQPEAVLDAMGLESGDIVADIGCGSGYYARRIVERVGSNGRVYCVDIQPEMLDIMRQLAERDGVSGIVPILSEPDDLKLPFGVVDWIVLADVYHEMSNYEQMLADMRSSLAPGGRVALLEYRVEDGTGDNLKSDHAMSVRQVLAEWLPAGFALENLHEFLPGQHLFIMKVDDGTVVPSESIRSLDLFEAIDQGLVEVEAVGAGDSRVTLRIRNLSGKKSLVTMPVGVLFRASQGRRDMVSRRDAAIRLFDDDWKDWNVRSVGLQLNRMAAEPSDDLTVEQRLYSADLEELMYVIQAGNYQVDDSPLFYIPRFHDIEQIAVSIAAEDLRYEDIAAAVKSERIPLQYGVAFALVYCDLAGIDVKGKRIWEAHEQIFRRLRDPGLAAWYQVKIGRLVER
;
A
#
# COMPACT_ATOMS: atom_id res chain seq x y z
N MET A 1 17.63 -48.65 -33.28
CA MET A 1 16.20 -48.48 -33.62
C MET A 1 15.40 -47.64 -32.63
N ILE A 2 16.00 -47.06 -31.57
CA ILE A 2 15.33 -46.07 -30.68
C ILE A 2 15.70 -44.61 -31.06
N ALA A 3 16.71 -44.41 -31.89
CA ALA A 3 17.23 -43.08 -32.23
C ALA A 3 16.49 -42.34 -33.38
N SER A 4 15.49 -42.94 -34.04
CA SER A 4 14.77 -42.32 -35.16
C SER A 4 13.35 -41.87 -34.83
N ALA A 5 12.89 -41.99 -33.58
CA ALA A 5 11.53 -41.65 -33.18
C ALA A 5 11.40 -40.44 -32.24
N VAL A 6 12.50 -39.89 -31.72
CA VAL A 6 12.46 -38.83 -30.69
C VAL A 6 12.93 -37.46 -31.22
N LEU A 7 13.58 -37.42 -32.37
CA LEU A 7 14.13 -36.17 -32.94
C LEU A 7 13.11 -35.20 -33.55
N PRO A 8 11.90 -35.59 -34.03
CA PRO A 8 10.92 -34.62 -34.49
C PRO A 8 10.19 -33.86 -33.37
N SER A 9 10.22 -34.36 -32.12
CA SER A 9 9.45 -33.79 -31.00
C SER A 9 10.22 -32.78 -30.14
N LEU A 10 11.51 -32.56 -30.41
CA LEU A 10 12.39 -31.67 -29.63
C LEU A 10 12.53 -30.26 -30.23
N CYS A 11 11.95 -29.99 -31.40
CA CYS A 11 11.92 -28.64 -31.98
C CYS A 11 10.82 -27.73 -31.43
N TRP A 12 9.96 -28.21 -30.52
CA TRP A 12 8.88 -27.40 -29.91
C TRP A 12 9.28 -26.74 -28.57
N LEU A 13 10.51 -26.93 -28.11
CA LEU A 13 11.00 -26.44 -26.80
C LEU A 13 12.06 -25.33 -26.87
N GLY A 14 12.28 -24.71 -28.05
CA GLY A 14 13.05 -23.46 -28.14
C GLY A 14 14.52 -23.51 -27.70
N LEU A 15 15.14 -24.70 -27.64
CA LEU A 15 16.53 -24.87 -27.22
C LEU A 15 17.51 -24.42 -28.32
N LYS A 16 18.56 -23.69 -27.96
CA LYS A 16 19.58 -23.18 -28.88
C LYS A 16 20.56 -24.29 -29.28
N GLU A 17 21.13 -24.19 -30.47
CA GLU A 17 21.98 -25.20 -31.14
C GLU A 17 23.17 -25.73 -30.30
N LYS A 18 23.66 -24.93 -29.33
CA LYS A 18 24.76 -25.32 -28.42
C LYS A 18 24.35 -26.41 -27.41
N ASP A 19 23.09 -26.46 -26.99
CA ASP A 19 22.64 -27.40 -25.96
C ASP A 19 22.46 -28.83 -26.53
N LEU A 20 22.16 -28.93 -27.83
CA LEU A 20 22.04 -30.20 -28.56
C LEU A 20 23.41 -30.89 -28.78
N MET A 21 24.51 -30.14 -28.87
CA MET A 21 25.87 -30.70 -28.96
C MET A 21 26.31 -31.34 -27.64
N THR A 22 25.96 -30.75 -26.50
CA THR A 22 26.29 -31.27 -25.16
C THR A 22 25.59 -32.60 -24.90
N ILE A 23 24.32 -32.73 -25.31
CA ILE A 23 23.52 -33.95 -25.14
C ILE A 23 24.06 -35.10 -26.01
N LYS A 24 24.45 -34.84 -27.27
CA LYS A 24 25.07 -35.86 -28.14
C LYS A 24 26.41 -36.37 -27.59
N THR A 25 27.17 -35.51 -26.93
CA THR A 25 28.48 -35.86 -26.34
C THR A 25 28.31 -36.75 -25.09
N LEU A 26 27.31 -36.45 -24.26
CA LEU A 26 26.98 -37.24 -23.06
C LEU A 26 26.41 -38.62 -23.39
N VAL A 27 25.62 -38.75 -24.46
CA VAL A 27 25.05 -40.04 -24.89
C VAL A 27 26.12 -40.97 -25.49
N ASN A 28 27.14 -40.43 -26.17
CA ASN A 28 28.23 -41.23 -26.74
C ASN A 28 29.28 -41.70 -25.71
N MET A 29 29.34 -41.10 -24.51
CA MET A 29 30.18 -41.57 -23.41
C MET A 29 29.59 -42.76 -22.64
N TRP A 30 28.41 -43.25 -23.05
CA TRP A 30 27.54 -44.12 -22.25
C TRP A 30 27.44 -45.57 -22.77
N SER A 31 28.52 -46.11 -23.35
CA SER A 31 28.60 -47.53 -23.79
C SER A 31 29.56 -48.35 -22.94
N GLY A 32 29.44 -48.29 -21.61
CA GLY A 32 30.33 -49.03 -20.71
C GLY A 32 29.79 -49.21 -19.29
N GLY A 33 28.89 -50.19 -19.12
CA GLY A 33 28.66 -51.02 -17.93
C GLY A 33 28.56 -50.38 -16.53
N GLY A 34 27.41 -50.53 -15.87
CA GLY A 34 27.33 -50.36 -14.41
C GLY A 34 25.92 -50.17 -13.84
N SER A 35 25.31 -51.27 -13.40
CA SER A 35 23.93 -51.45 -12.94
C SER A 35 23.55 -50.81 -11.59
N LEU A 36 24.17 -49.70 -11.15
CA LEU A 36 23.94 -49.15 -9.80
C LEU A 36 23.52 -47.67 -9.74
N PHE A 37 23.39 -46.98 -10.87
CA PHE A 37 22.93 -45.58 -10.90
C PHE A 37 21.46 -45.39 -11.32
N GLY A 38 20.77 -46.46 -11.75
CA GLY A 38 19.37 -46.39 -12.16
C GLY A 38 18.40 -45.99 -11.05
N LEU A 39 18.75 -46.27 -9.78
CA LEU A 39 17.93 -45.83 -8.63
C LEU A 39 18.15 -44.35 -8.25
N ALA A 40 19.32 -43.78 -8.54
CA ALA A 40 19.58 -42.37 -8.25
C ALA A 40 18.85 -41.44 -9.23
N LEU A 41 18.70 -41.85 -10.50
CA LEU A 41 17.97 -41.06 -11.49
C LEU A 41 16.44 -41.20 -11.35
N LEU A 42 15.92 -42.35 -10.87
CA LEU A 42 14.51 -42.47 -10.51
C LEU A 42 14.16 -41.66 -9.25
N LEU A 43 15.10 -41.51 -8.31
CA LEU A 43 14.96 -40.56 -7.19
C LEU A 43 15.11 -39.10 -7.61
N TRP A 44 15.76 -38.81 -8.75
CA TRP A 44 15.82 -37.45 -9.33
C TRP A 44 14.59 -37.11 -10.18
N ILE A 45 13.99 -38.11 -10.84
CA ILE A 45 12.76 -37.93 -11.63
C ILE A 45 11.52 -37.92 -10.72
N VAL A 46 11.54 -38.62 -9.57
CA VAL A 46 10.45 -38.58 -8.57
C VAL A 46 10.70 -37.51 -7.48
N GLY A 47 11.95 -37.14 -7.20
CA GLY A 47 12.33 -36.10 -6.21
C GLY A 47 12.60 -34.72 -6.80
N GLY A 48 12.50 -34.56 -8.12
CA GLY A 48 12.73 -33.29 -8.84
C GLY A 48 11.47 -32.44 -9.07
N GLN A 49 10.31 -32.89 -8.58
CA GLN A 49 9.18 -32.02 -8.31
C GLN A 49 9.06 -31.87 -6.79
N ALA A 50 10.08 -31.23 -6.18
CA ALA A 50 9.69 -30.19 -5.25
C ALA A 50 8.88 -29.22 -6.11
N ALA A 51 7.55 -29.41 -6.13
CA ALA A 51 6.68 -28.31 -6.44
C ALA A 51 7.24 -27.18 -5.61
N SER A 52 7.82 -26.16 -6.25
CA SER A 52 7.76 -24.85 -5.67
C SER A 52 6.29 -24.73 -5.32
N MET A 53 5.96 -24.87 -4.03
CA MET A 53 4.83 -24.15 -3.50
C MET A 53 5.21 -22.71 -3.82
N GLN A 54 4.85 -22.28 -5.03
CA GLN A 54 4.42 -20.92 -5.22
C GLN A 54 3.41 -20.78 -4.09
N THR A 55 3.83 -20.09 -3.04
CA THR A 55 2.93 -19.38 -2.16
C THR A 55 1.83 -18.88 -3.10
N PRO A 56 0.55 -19.23 -2.86
CA PRO A 56 -0.53 -18.78 -3.73
C PRO A 56 -0.23 -17.32 -3.96
N GLU A 57 -0.08 -16.93 -5.23
CA GLU A 57 0.17 -15.55 -5.65
C GLU A 57 -0.78 -14.74 -4.77
N GLN A 58 -0.25 -14.11 -3.72
CA GLN A 58 -1.04 -13.16 -2.97
C GLN A 58 -1.39 -12.21 -4.08
N ASN A 59 -2.65 -12.17 -4.51
CA ASN A 59 -3.11 -11.21 -5.50
C ASN A 59 -2.60 -9.88 -4.95
N GLU A 60 -1.45 -9.39 -5.45
CA GLU A 60 -0.83 -8.20 -4.92
C GLU A 60 -1.83 -7.13 -5.34
N ARG A 61 -2.62 -6.68 -4.39
CA ARG A 61 -3.72 -5.79 -4.67
C ARG A 61 -3.10 -4.43 -4.94
N HIS A 62 -2.80 -4.19 -6.22
CA HIS A 62 -2.13 -2.98 -6.67
C HIS A 62 -2.96 -1.76 -6.25
N ARG A 63 -2.28 -0.68 -5.85
CA ARG A 63 -2.97 0.59 -5.64
C ARG A 63 -3.56 1.08 -6.97
N VAL A 64 -4.58 1.92 -6.87
CA VAL A 64 -5.03 2.74 -8.00
C VAL A 64 -4.26 4.05 -7.93
N PRO A 65 -3.40 4.40 -8.91
CA PRO A 65 -2.74 5.68 -8.92
C PRO A 65 -3.77 6.83 -8.97
N ALA A 66 -3.53 7.87 -8.19
CA ALA A 66 -4.34 9.08 -8.26
C ALA A 66 -4.08 9.86 -9.56
N ASP A 67 -5.06 10.64 -9.99
CA ASP A 67 -4.83 11.68 -10.99
C ASP A 67 -3.95 12.78 -10.40
N PHE A 68 -2.96 13.24 -11.17
CA PHE A 68 -2.09 14.33 -10.73
C PHE A 68 -2.84 15.66 -10.58
N MET A 69 -2.41 16.47 -9.61
CA MET A 69 -2.98 17.80 -9.41
C MET A 69 -2.74 18.72 -10.63
N SER A 70 -3.81 19.28 -11.20
CA SER A 70 -3.66 20.31 -12.24
C SER A 70 -2.96 21.56 -11.71
N PHE A 71 -2.09 22.19 -12.52
CA PHE A 71 -1.42 23.46 -12.23
C PHE A 71 -2.37 24.59 -11.77
N ARG A 72 -3.65 24.52 -12.10
CA ARG A 72 -4.68 25.46 -11.62
C ARG A 72 -4.87 25.41 -10.10
N GLY A 73 -4.50 24.31 -9.47
CA GLY A 73 -4.53 24.11 -8.01
C GLY A 73 -3.25 24.54 -7.30
N ALA A 74 -2.21 25.02 -8.00
CA ALA A 74 -0.89 25.28 -7.41
C ALA A 74 -0.89 26.20 -6.19
N GLN A 75 -1.85 27.12 -6.08
CA GLN A 75 -1.99 27.97 -4.89
C GLN A 75 -2.23 27.17 -3.60
N TRP A 76 -2.86 26.00 -3.68
CA TRP A 76 -3.08 25.11 -2.53
C TRP A 76 -1.77 24.54 -1.96
N LEU A 77 -0.73 24.39 -2.80
CA LEU A 77 0.60 23.96 -2.39
C LEU A 77 1.34 25.03 -1.55
N GLU A 78 0.88 26.28 -1.61
CA GLU A 78 1.43 27.43 -0.88
C GLU A 78 0.54 27.89 0.29
N ARG A 79 -0.48 27.08 0.67
CA ARG A 79 -1.37 27.41 1.80
C ARG A 79 -0.59 27.52 3.11
N THR A 80 -1.00 28.44 3.98
CA THR A 80 -0.27 28.76 5.23
C THR A 80 -0.23 27.57 6.19
N GLU A 81 -1.31 26.80 6.23
CA GLU A 81 -1.50 25.64 7.11
C GLU A 81 -0.49 24.52 6.80
N ARG A 82 0.01 24.45 5.56
CA ARG A 82 0.93 23.40 5.08
C ARG A 82 2.18 23.26 5.95
N ALA A 83 2.74 24.38 6.42
CA ALA A 83 3.93 24.35 7.26
C ALA A 83 3.69 23.64 8.60
N GLN A 84 2.48 23.75 9.16
CA GLN A 84 2.10 23.06 10.39
C GLN A 84 1.71 21.60 10.13
N GLU A 85 1.01 21.33 9.02
CA GLU A 85 0.51 20.01 8.64
C GLU A 85 1.62 19.05 8.19
N GLU A 86 2.54 19.53 7.36
CA GLU A 86 3.56 18.72 6.69
C GLU A 86 4.98 18.92 7.26
N GLN A 87 5.16 19.91 8.15
CA GLN A 87 6.42 20.20 8.87
C GLN A 87 7.70 20.11 8.00
N PRO A 88 7.78 20.86 6.89
CA PRO A 88 8.87 20.70 5.91
C PRO A 88 10.27 20.90 6.52
N GLU A 89 10.44 21.78 7.51
CA GLU A 89 11.75 21.97 8.15
C GLU A 89 12.22 20.71 8.89
N ALA A 90 11.32 19.99 9.56
CA ALA A 90 11.66 18.74 10.24
C ALA A 90 12.00 17.61 9.24
N VAL A 91 11.38 17.65 8.05
CA VAL A 91 11.73 16.76 6.93
C VAL A 91 13.14 17.05 6.44
N LEU A 92 13.47 18.32 6.19
CA LEU A 92 14.81 18.72 5.75
C LEU A 92 15.89 18.42 6.81
N ASP A 93 15.54 18.54 8.09
CA ASP A 93 16.44 18.17 9.20
C ASP A 93 16.68 16.65 9.23
N ALA A 94 15.65 15.84 8.96
CA ALA A 94 15.77 14.39 8.87
C ALA A 94 16.52 13.92 7.61
N MET A 95 16.45 14.67 6.52
CA MET A 95 17.29 14.47 5.34
C MET A 95 18.78 14.75 5.63
N GLY A 96 19.10 15.62 6.59
CA GLY A 96 20.50 15.89 6.93
C GLY A 96 21.33 16.41 5.76
N LEU A 97 20.73 17.25 4.91
CA LEU A 97 21.35 17.86 3.73
C LEU A 97 22.67 18.56 4.07
N GLU A 98 23.68 18.37 3.22
CA GLU A 98 24.98 19.00 3.33
C GLU A 98 25.19 20.11 2.29
N SER A 99 26.13 21.01 2.58
CA SER A 99 26.49 22.07 1.64
C SER A 99 27.18 21.46 0.42
N GLY A 100 26.63 21.74 -0.78
CA GLY A 100 27.11 21.17 -2.03
C GLY A 100 26.26 20.03 -2.58
N ASP A 101 25.31 19.48 -1.81
CA ASP A 101 24.45 18.39 -2.28
C ASP A 101 23.68 18.76 -3.55
N ILE A 102 23.54 17.76 -4.43
CA ILE A 102 22.68 17.79 -5.60
C ILE A 102 21.38 17.05 -5.25
N VAL A 103 20.27 17.78 -5.24
CA VAL A 103 18.97 17.24 -4.83
C VAL A 103 18.00 17.23 -6.00
N ALA A 104 17.14 16.22 -6.11
CA ALA A 104 16.02 16.22 -7.05
C ALA A 104 14.69 16.25 -6.27
N ASP A 105 13.84 17.23 -6.57
CA ASP A 105 12.46 17.35 -6.09
C ASP A 105 11.53 16.84 -7.20
N ILE A 106 11.07 15.59 -7.07
CA ILE A 106 10.21 14.94 -8.06
C ILE A 106 8.76 15.29 -7.76
N GLY A 107 8.01 15.75 -8.77
CA GLY A 107 6.68 16.32 -8.55
C GLY A 107 6.74 17.67 -7.88
N CYS A 108 7.71 18.51 -8.25
CA CYS A 108 8.03 19.69 -7.46
C CYS A 108 6.89 20.71 -7.36
N GLY A 109 5.91 20.68 -8.27
CA GLY A 109 4.77 21.59 -8.30
C GLY A 109 5.22 23.06 -8.30
N SER A 110 4.83 23.81 -7.27
CA SER A 110 5.23 25.21 -7.07
C SER A 110 6.69 25.40 -6.62
N GLY A 111 7.47 24.31 -6.46
CA GLY A 111 8.82 24.31 -5.90
C GLY A 111 8.87 24.59 -4.40
N TYR A 112 7.84 24.18 -3.66
CA TYR A 112 7.72 24.44 -2.22
C TYR A 112 8.90 23.84 -1.42
N TYR A 113 9.28 22.60 -1.71
CA TYR A 113 10.45 21.97 -1.10
C TYR A 113 11.75 22.49 -1.72
N ALA A 114 11.85 22.53 -3.06
CA ALA A 114 13.05 22.99 -3.75
C ALA A 114 13.58 24.36 -3.29
N ARG A 115 12.70 25.35 -3.07
CA ARG A 115 13.10 26.68 -2.57
C ARG A 115 13.71 26.65 -1.18
N ARG A 116 13.34 25.69 -0.32
CA ARG A 116 13.92 25.51 1.02
C ARG A 116 15.20 24.68 0.99
N ILE A 117 15.21 23.63 0.16
CA ILE A 117 16.36 22.75 -0.01
C ILE A 117 17.57 23.54 -0.50
N VAL A 118 17.37 24.44 -1.46
CA VAL A 118 18.48 25.22 -2.04
C VAL A 118 19.15 26.15 -1.03
N GLU A 119 18.42 26.62 0.00
CA GLU A 119 18.99 27.37 1.13
C GLU A 119 19.91 26.49 2.00
N ARG A 120 19.61 25.19 2.14
CA ARG A 120 20.41 24.24 2.92
C ARG A 120 21.69 23.83 2.19
N VAL A 121 21.59 23.50 0.90
CA VAL A 121 22.75 23.03 0.12
C VAL A 121 23.68 24.17 -0.31
N GLY A 122 23.17 25.41 -0.34
CA GLY A 122 23.95 26.61 -0.59
C GLY A 122 24.43 26.75 -2.04
N SER A 123 25.33 27.70 -2.28
CA SER A 123 25.74 28.13 -3.65
C SER A 123 26.54 27.10 -4.45
N ASN A 124 27.09 26.07 -3.80
CA ASN A 124 27.79 24.98 -4.46
C ASN A 124 26.87 23.78 -4.76
N GLY A 125 25.68 23.74 -4.15
CA GLY A 125 24.68 22.73 -4.40
C GLY A 125 23.72 23.13 -5.50
N ARG A 126 22.76 22.24 -5.78
CA ARG A 126 21.73 22.46 -6.81
C ARG A 126 20.48 21.65 -6.48
N VAL A 127 19.33 22.17 -6.88
CA VAL A 127 18.07 21.42 -6.86
C VAL A 127 17.52 21.25 -8.26
N TYR A 128 17.31 20.01 -8.71
CA TYR A 128 16.52 19.70 -9.90
C TYR A 128 15.04 19.65 -9.54
N CYS A 129 14.27 20.59 -10.07
CA CYS A 129 12.81 20.59 -9.95
C CYS A 129 12.21 19.82 -11.12
N VAL A 130 11.69 18.63 -10.86
CA VAL A 130 11.15 17.73 -11.88
C VAL A 130 9.63 17.74 -11.81
N ASP A 131 8.96 18.09 -12.91
CA ASP A 131 7.50 18.05 -13.02
C ASP A 131 7.09 17.71 -14.46
N ILE A 132 5.94 17.06 -14.62
CA ILE A 132 5.38 16.71 -15.93
C ILE A 132 4.63 17.89 -16.57
N GLN A 133 4.19 18.87 -15.75
CA GLN A 133 3.44 20.03 -16.21
C GLN A 133 4.39 21.21 -16.45
N PRO A 134 4.53 21.70 -17.70
CA PRO A 134 5.35 22.87 -17.98
C PRO A 134 4.86 24.12 -17.21
N GLU A 135 3.55 24.22 -16.96
CA GLU A 135 2.95 25.31 -16.19
C GLU A 135 3.38 25.30 -14.71
N MET A 136 3.56 24.13 -14.09
CA MET A 136 4.10 24.03 -12.72
C MET A 136 5.53 24.54 -12.65
N LEU A 137 6.36 24.20 -13.64
CA LEU A 137 7.73 24.71 -13.74
C LEU A 137 7.78 26.23 -13.93
N ASP A 138 6.85 26.80 -14.71
CA ASP A 138 6.73 28.26 -14.85
C ASP A 138 6.31 28.94 -13.54
N ILE A 139 5.35 28.36 -12.81
CA ILE A 139 4.94 28.84 -11.47
C ILE A 139 6.12 28.78 -10.50
N MET A 140 6.82 27.66 -10.44
CA MET A 140 8.00 27.49 -9.59
C MET A 140 9.06 28.55 -9.88
N ARG A 141 9.37 28.83 -11.15
CA ARG A 141 10.33 29.89 -11.54
C ARG A 141 9.90 31.25 -11.01
N GLN A 142 8.63 31.62 -11.20
CA GLN A 142 8.11 32.91 -10.73
C GLN A 142 8.20 33.03 -9.20
N LEU A 143 7.93 31.95 -8.46
CA LEU A 143 8.03 31.94 -7.01
C LEU A 143 9.49 32.00 -6.53
N ALA A 144 10.39 31.27 -7.19
CA ALA A 144 11.83 31.34 -6.90
C ALA A 144 12.39 32.75 -7.15
N GLU A 145 12.02 33.38 -8.27
CA GLU A 145 12.39 34.77 -8.59
C GLU A 145 11.85 35.76 -7.54
N ARG A 146 10.58 35.61 -7.14
CA ARG A 146 9.95 36.43 -6.09
C ARG A 146 10.71 36.34 -4.77
N ASP A 147 11.18 35.13 -4.42
CA ASP A 147 11.87 34.87 -3.17
C ASP A 147 13.38 35.18 -3.24
N GLY A 148 13.89 35.55 -4.42
CA GLY A 148 15.31 35.85 -4.63
C GLY A 148 16.21 34.62 -4.56
N VAL A 149 15.64 33.44 -4.79
CA VAL A 149 16.29 32.15 -4.66
C VAL A 149 16.86 31.71 -6.02
N SER A 150 18.09 31.20 -6.02
CA SER A 150 18.79 30.70 -7.22
C SER A 150 19.40 29.32 -6.94
N GLY A 151 19.78 28.57 -7.99
CA GLY A 151 20.29 27.20 -7.85
C GLY A 151 19.24 26.10 -8.08
N ILE A 152 18.03 26.49 -8.49
CA ILE A 152 16.98 25.56 -8.93
C ILE A 152 17.04 25.40 -10.45
N VAL A 153 17.07 24.16 -10.92
CA VAL A 153 17.12 23.78 -12.35
C VAL A 153 15.84 23.02 -12.70
N PRO A 154 14.97 23.57 -13.56
CA PRO A 154 13.74 22.91 -13.98
C PRO A 154 14.02 21.77 -14.97
N ILE A 155 13.33 20.64 -14.80
CA ILE A 155 13.32 19.49 -15.70
C ILE A 155 11.87 19.14 -16.00
N LEU A 156 11.51 19.15 -17.28
CA LEU A 156 10.21 18.69 -17.75
C LEU A 156 10.29 17.18 -18.02
N SER A 157 9.73 16.39 -17.11
CA SER A 157 9.70 14.92 -17.21
C SER A 157 8.54 14.41 -18.08
N GLU A 158 8.51 13.10 -18.27
CA GLU A 158 7.39 12.33 -18.83
C GLU A 158 6.89 11.32 -17.77
N PRO A 159 5.69 10.72 -17.93
CA PRO A 159 5.16 9.76 -16.95
C PRO A 159 6.07 8.56 -16.66
N ASP A 160 6.97 8.26 -17.60
CA ASP A 160 7.87 7.11 -17.61
C ASP A 160 9.34 7.50 -17.88
N ASP A 161 9.70 8.79 -17.84
CA ASP A 161 11.10 9.25 -17.90
C ASP A 161 11.31 10.52 -17.05
N LEU A 162 12.08 10.41 -15.96
CA LEU A 162 12.40 11.55 -15.09
C LEU A 162 13.36 12.56 -15.72
N LYS A 163 14.14 12.14 -16.73
CA LYS A 163 15.19 12.94 -17.39
C LYS A 163 16.23 13.51 -16.43
N LEU A 164 16.43 12.84 -15.30
CA LEU A 164 17.46 13.17 -14.33
C LEU A 164 18.85 12.72 -14.80
N PRO A 165 19.92 13.44 -14.43
CA PRO A 165 21.29 13.03 -14.74
C PRO A 165 21.68 11.76 -13.96
N PHE A 166 22.40 10.86 -14.64
CA PHE A 166 22.84 9.58 -14.08
C PHE A 166 23.92 9.73 -13.00
N GLY A 167 23.75 9.05 -11.87
CA GLY A 167 24.79 8.80 -10.87
C GLY A 167 25.36 10.03 -10.13
N VAL A 168 24.62 11.14 -10.07
CA VAL A 168 25.11 12.42 -9.50
C VAL A 168 24.17 13.03 -8.45
N VAL A 169 23.01 12.45 -8.19
CA VAL A 169 22.02 13.00 -7.25
C VAL A 169 22.27 12.43 -5.86
N ASP A 170 22.56 13.29 -4.89
CA ASP A 170 22.81 12.89 -3.50
C ASP A 170 21.50 12.61 -2.75
N TRP A 171 20.46 13.40 -3.03
CA TRP A 171 19.13 13.24 -2.45
C TRP A 171 18.02 13.34 -3.48
N ILE A 172 17.03 12.48 -3.37
CA ILE A 172 15.73 12.63 -4.05
C ILE A 172 14.68 12.90 -2.98
N VAL A 173 13.76 13.83 -3.22
CA VAL A 173 12.56 14.01 -2.40
C VAL A 173 11.32 13.81 -3.26
N LEU A 174 10.36 13.06 -2.72
CA LEU A 174 9.02 12.88 -3.26
C LEU A 174 8.06 13.26 -2.15
N ALA A 175 7.39 14.41 -2.29
CA ALA A 175 6.44 14.89 -1.30
C ALA A 175 5.01 14.79 -1.85
N ASP A 176 4.25 13.79 -1.38
CA ASP A 176 2.86 13.56 -1.75
C ASP A 176 2.65 13.46 -3.28
N VAL A 177 3.51 12.69 -3.96
CA VAL A 177 3.44 12.50 -5.42
C VAL A 177 3.56 11.03 -5.83
N TYR A 178 4.12 10.16 -5.00
CA TYR A 178 4.39 8.79 -5.41
C TYR A 178 3.09 8.03 -5.66
N HIS A 179 2.03 8.36 -4.91
CA HIS A 179 0.68 7.84 -5.14
C HIS A 179 0.06 8.25 -6.50
N GLU A 180 0.59 9.27 -7.18
CA GLU A 180 0.16 9.69 -8.54
C GLU A 180 0.92 8.92 -9.65
N MET A 181 2.03 8.24 -9.32
CA MET A 181 2.86 7.56 -10.33
C MET A 181 2.19 6.28 -10.84
N SER A 182 1.84 6.26 -12.12
CA SER A 182 1.23 5.10 -12.78
C SER A 182 2.23 4.07 -13.31
N ASN A 183 3.45 4.49 -13.68
CA ASN A 183 4.56 3.62 -14.08
C ASN A 183 5.68 3.65 -13.04
N TYR A 184 5.35 3.21 -11.81
CA TYR A 184 6.26 3.33 -10.68
C TYR A 184 7.53 2.48 -10.85
N GLU A 185 7.49 1.34 -11.55
CA GLU A 185 8.68 0.52 -11.76
C GLU A 185 9.75 1.27 -12.55
N GLN A 186 9.36 1.95 -13.63
CA GLN A 186 10.28 2.73 -14.44
C GLN A 186 10.79 3.95 -13.67
N MET A 187 9.91 4.65 -12.93
CA MET A 187 10.30 5.78 -12.09
C MET A 187 11.31 5.40 -11.00
N LEU A 188 11.11 4.26 -10.34
CA LEU A 188 12.06 3.72 -9.35
C LEU A 188 13.40 3.34 -10.01
N ALA A 189 13.38 2.79 -11.23
CA ALA A 189 14.59 2.49 -11.97
C ALA A 189 15.38 3.77 -12.34
N ASP A 190 14.69 4.83 -12.76
CA ASP A 190 15.29 6.13 -13.08
C ASP A 190 15.88 6.81 -11.83
N MET A 191 15.13 6.80 -10.72
CA MET A 191 15.61 7.30 -9.41
C MET A 191 16.89 6.57 -9.01
N ARG A 192 16.88 5.23 -9.02
CA ARG A 192 18.04 4.41 -8.67
C ARG A 192 19.24 4.68 -9.57
N SER A 193 19.03 4.92 -10.86
CA SER A 193 20.08 5.23 -11.83
C SER A 193 20.65 6.65 -11.66
N SER A 194 19.85 7.57 -11.15
CA SER A 194 20.24 8.97 -10.94
C SER A 194 21.01 9.20 -9.66
N LEU A 195 20.75 8.38 -8.63
CA LEU A 195 21.42 8.47 -7.34
C LEU A 195 22.94 8.24 -7.44
N ALA A 196 23.71 9.12 -6.82
CA ALA A 196 25.13 8.94 -6.57
C ALA A 196 25.36 7.77 -5.60
N PRO A 197 26.59 7.19 -5.54
CA PRO A 197 26.92 6.21 -4.51
C PRO A 197 26.69 6.78 -3.09
N GLY A 198 25.87 6.09 -2.30
CA GLY A 198 25.45 6.56 -0.96
C GLY A 198 24.27 7.55 -0.96
N GLY A 199 23.75 7.90 -2.13
CA GLY A 199 22.58 8.76 -2.27
C GLY A 199 21.31 8.13 -1.68
N ARG A 200 20.37 8.99 -1.28
CA ARG A 200 19.17 8.61 -0.54
C ARG A 200 17.90 9.20 -1.15
N VAL A 201 16.76 8.62 -0.77
CA VAL A 201 15.45 9.14 -1.12
C VAL A 201 14.65 9.42 0.15
N ALA A 202 14.11 10.63 0.26
CA ALA A 202 13.09 11.01 1.22
C ALA A 202 11.71 10.93 0.55
N LEU A 203 10.92 9.93 0.93
CA LEU A 203 9.55 9.77 0.44
C LEU A 203 8.57 10.16 1.55
N LEU A 204 7.69 11.11 1.24
CA LEU A 204 6.60 11.53 2.10
C LEU A 204 5.27 11.13 1.47
N GLU A 205 4.47 10.39 2.23
CA GLU A 205 3.14 9.94 1.81
C GLU A 205 2.18 9.94 2.99
N TYR A 206 0.93 10.37 2.75
CA TYR A 206 -0.10 10.31 3.77
C TYR A 206 -0.37 8.87 4.23
N ARG A 207 -0.52 8.71 5.55
CA ARG A 207 -0.64 7.40 6.18
C ARG A 207 -2.07 6.89 6.27
N VAL A 208 -2.22 5.57 6.28
CA VAL A 208 -3.50 4.86 6.26
C VAL A 208 -3.81 4.21 7.63
N GLU A 209 -2.76 3.82 8.35
CA GLU A 209 -2.72 2.89 9.49
C GLU A 209 -3.49 3.40 10.71
N ASP A 210 -3.32 4.68 11.04
CA ASP A 210 -3.93 5.31 12.22
C ASP A 210 -5.24 6.07 11.91
N GLY A 211 -5.61 6.15 10.63
CA GLY A 211 -6.79 6.85 10.13
C GLY A 211 -6.64 8.36 10.01
N THR A 212 -5.45 8.94 10.19
CA THR A 212 -5.20 10.36 9.90
C THR A 212 -5.46 10.68 8.42
N GLY A 213 -5.12 9.76 7.52
CA GLY A 213 -5.45 9.84 6.10
C GLY A 213 -6.92 9.62 5.76
N ASP A 214 -7.81 9.21 6.69
CA ASP A 214 -9.22 8.90 6.39
C ASP A 214 -10.00 10.11 5.84
N ASN A 215 -9.49 11.34 6.05
CA ASN A 215 -10.07 12.59 5.53
C ASN A 215 -9.66 12.93 4.09
N LEU A 216 -8.71 12.18 3.52
CA LEU A 216 -8.25 12.32 2.14
C LEU A 216 -9.00 11.32 1.25
N LYS A 217 -8.87 11.51 -0.07
CA LYS A 217 -9.23 10.45 -1.02
C LYS A 217 -8.32 9.24 -0.76
N SER A 218 -8.86 8.04 -0.91
CA SER A 218 -8.15 6.79 -0.63
C SER A 218 -6.90 6.60 -1.48
N ASP A 219 -6.92 7.07 -2.73
CA ASP A 219 -5.80 7.03 -3.66
C ASP A 219 -4.70 8.08 -3.38
N HIS A 220 -4.89 8.98 -2.40
CA HIS A 220 -3.89 9.97 -1.97
C HIS A 220 -3.18 9.57 -0.66
N ALA A 221 -3.33 8.32 -0.22
CA ALA A 221 -2.66 7.80 0.96
C ALA A 221 -2.12 6.40 0.67
N MET A 222 -0.95 6.10 1.21
CA MET A 222 -0.30 4.80 1.03
C MET A 222 0.12 4.22 2.36
N SER A 223 -0.15 2.93 2.55
CA SER A 223 0.37 2.20 3.70
C SER A 223 1.86 1.95 3.55
N VAL A 224 2.56 1.80 4.67
CA VAL A 224 3.94 1.32 4.73
C VAL A 224 4.10 0.02 3.95
N ARG A 225 3.10 -0.87 4.03
CA ARG A 225 3.12 -2.14 3.31
C ARG A 225 3.11 -1.94 1.80
N GLN A 226 2.25 -1.06 1.27
CA GLN A 226 2.18 -0.75 -0.17
C GLN A 226 3.48 -0.14 -0.68
N VAL A 227 4.03 0.86 0.05
CA VAL A 227 5.31 1.49 -0.30
C VAL A 227 6.42 0.44 -0.35
N LEU A 228 6.59 -0.37 0.69
CA LEU A 228 7.68 -1.35 0.73
C LEU A 228 7.52 -2.49 -0.28
N ALA A 229 6.29 -2.87 -0.61
CA ALA A 229 6.01 -3.86 -1.65
C ALA A 229 6.48 -3.39 -3.04
N GLU A 230 6.39 -2.09 -3.34
CA GLU A 230 6.85 -1.53 -4.61
C GLU A 230 8.37 -1.21 -4.59
N TRP A 231 8.88 -0.65 -3.48
CA TRP A 231 10.25 -0.14 -3.41
C TRP A 231 11.32 -1.21 -3.19
N LEU A 232 11.06 -2.22 -2.35
CA LEU A 232 12.08 -3.24 -2.04
C LEU A 232 12.44 -4.08 -3.28
N PRO A 233 11.48 -4.60 -4.08
CA PRO A 233 11.79 -5.33 -5.31
C PRO A 233 12.48 -4.45 -6.38
N ALA A 234 12.29 -3.14 -6.33
CA ALA A 234 12.95 -2.19 -7.24
C ALA A 234 14.44 -1.93 -6.89
N GLY A 235 14.97 -2.59 -5.86
CA GLY A 235 16.37 -2.51 -5.46
C GLY A 235 16.68 -1.38 -4.49
N PHE A 236 15.71 -1.00 -3.66
CA PHE A 236 15.91 -0.10 -2.52
C PHE A 236 15.88 -0.86 -1.19
N ALA A 237 16.51 -0.30 -0.18
CA ALA A 237 16.44 -0.73 1.21
C ALA A 237 15.94 0.43 2.09
N LEU A 238 15.14 0.09 3.11
CA LEU A 238 14.68 1.05 4.12
C LEU A 238 15.81 1.33 5.13
N GLU A 239 16.32 2.56 5.13
CA GLU A 239 17.30 3.04 6.10
C GLU A 239 16.60 3.57 7.35
N ASN A 240 15.52 4.35 7.18
CA ASN A 240 14.74 4.86 8.31
C ASN A 240 13.26 5.06 7.97
N LEU A 241 12.41 4.95 8.99
CA LEU A 241 10.99 5.34 8.92
C LEU A 241 10.69 6.26 10.09
N HIS A 242 10.43 7.52 9.79
CA HIS A 242 10.09 8.54 10.78
C HIS A 242 8.57 8.69 10.91
N GLU A 243 8.10 8.79 12.15
CA GLU A 243 6.67 8.92 12.50
C GLU A 243 6.35 10.27 13.18
N PHE A 244 7.29 11.23 13.17
CA PHE A 244 7.11 12.53 13.84
C PHE A 244 6.14 13.47 13.10
N LEU A 245 5.87 13.20 11.81
CA LEU A 245 4.95 13.98 11.02
C LEU A 245 3.50 13.72 11.45
N PRO A 246 2.62 14.76 11.45
CA PRO A 246 1.25 14.64 11.94
C PRO A 246 0.38 13.61 11.20
N GLY A 247 0.55 13.46 9.88
CA GLY A 247 -0.29 12.59 9.05
C GLY A 247 0.42 11.90 7.89
N GLN A 248 1.74 12.02 7.79
CA GLN A 248 2.53 11.44 6.70
C GLN A 248 3.60 10.51 7.25
N HIS A 249 3.92 9.45 6.53
CA HIS A 249 5.18 8.76 6.73
C HIS A 249 6.32 9.59 6.14
N LEU A 250 7.50 9.50 6.75
CA LEU A 250 8.74 9.90 6.09
C LEU A 250 9.66 8.67 6.02
N PHE A 251 9.78 8.11 4.82
CA PHE A 251 10.71 7.02 4.53
C PHE A 251 12.05 7.62 4.10
N ILE A 252 13.14 7.10 4.64
CA ILE A 252 14.48 7.28 4.11
C ILE A 252 14.90 5.96 3.47
N MET A 253 15.00 5.97 2.15
CA MET A 253 15.37 4.82 1.33
C MET A 253 16.77 5.03 0.76
N LYS A 254 17.49 3.94 0.53
CA LYS A 254 18.77 3.93 -0.18
C LYS A 254 18.81 2.79 -1.18
N VAL A 255 19.75 2.83 -2.13
CA VAL A 255 19.96 1.72 -3.06
C VAL A 255 20.45 0.49 -2.28
N ASP A 256 19.85 -0.67 -2.54
CA ASP A 256 20.34 -1.96 -2.06
C ASP A 256 21.41 -2.49 -3.02
N ASP A 257 22.66 -2.11 -2.78
CA ASP A 257 23.82 -2.59 -3.54
C ASP A 257 24.49 -3.81 -2.90
N GLY A 258 23.88 -4.39 -1.86
CA GLY A 258 24.43 -5.52 -1.10
C GLY A 258 25.68 -5.20 -0.27
N THR A 259 26.14 -3.93 -0.25
CA THR A 259 27.30 -3.49 0.55
C THR A 259 26.91 -3.08 1.98
N VAL A 260 25.60 -3.05 2.27
CA VAL A 260 25.06 -2.65 3.56
C VAL A 260 25.53 -3.59 4.67
N VAL A 261 26.13 -3.02 5.71
CA VAL A 261 26.30 -3.75 6.98
C VAL A 261 24.89 -4.02 7.53
N PRO A 262 24.48 -5.28 7.75
CA PRO A 262 23.11 -5.63 8.14
C PRO A 262 22.57 -4.98 9.42
N SER A 263 23.42 -4.25 10.17
CA SER A 263 23.06 -3.51 11.38
C SER A 263 22.43 -2.15 11.12
N GLU A 264 22.57 -1.58 9.92
CA GLU A 264 22.08 -0.22 9.62
C GLU A 264 20.72 -0.18 8.92
N SER A 265 20.34 -1.21 8.17
CA SER A 265 19.04 -1.31 7.50
C SER A 265 17.95 -1.85 8.42
N ILE A 266 16.72 -1.35 8.26
CA ILE A 266 15.55 -1.89 8.95
C ILE A 266 15.05 -3.13 8.20
N ARG A 267 14.89 -4.25 8.91
CA ARG A 267 14.31 -5.46 8.34
C ARG A 267 12.79 -5.28 8.22
N SER A 268 12.27 -5.29 7.00
CA SER A 268 10.82 -5.37 6.76
C SER A 268 10.34 -6.81 6.93
N LEU A 269 9.25 -7.00 7.66
CA LEU A 269 8.64 -8.30 7.95
C LEU A 269 7.12 -8.23 7.79
N ASP A 270 6.52 -9.27 7.23
CA ASP A 270 5.10 -9.55 7.41
C ASP A 270 4.85 -10.13 8.82
N LEU A 271 3.76 -9.75 9.47
CA LEU A 271 3.41 -10.21 10.82
C LEU A 271 3.39 -11.74 10.93
N PHE A 272 2.77 -12.43 9.96
CA PHE A 272 2.63 -13.89 10.03
C PHE A 272 3.95 -14.59 9.72
N GLU A 273 4.73 -14.05 8.77
CA GLU A 273 6.09 -14.52 8.54
C GLU A 273 6.96 -14.37 9.80
N ALA A 274 6.84 -13.24 10.50
CA ALA A 274 7.58 -12.98 11.72
C ALA A 274 7.19 -13.93 12.85
N ILE A 275 5.90 -14.23 13.01
CA ILE A 275 5.39 -15.22 13.98
C ILE A 275 5.92 -16.62 13.64
N ASP A 276 5.78 -17.05 12.39
CA ASP A 276 6.19 -18.39 11.93
C ASP A 276 7.70 -18.62 12.07
N GLN A 277 8.51 -17.59 11.86
CA GLN A 277 9.96 -17.64 12.05
C GLN A 277 10.40 -17.46 13.51
N GLY A 278 9.48 -17.21 14.45
CA GLY A 278 9.80 -16.95 15.86
C GLY A 278 10.59 -15.65 16.07
N LEU A 279 10.43 -14.68 15.17
CA LEU A 279 11.12 -13.38 15.22
C LEU A 279 10.40 -12.35 16.07
N VAL A 280 9.12 -12.60 16.38
CA VAL A 280 8.31 -11.79 17.26
C VAL A 280 7.49 -12.68 18.18
N GLU A 281 7.09 -12.11 19.31
CA GLU A 281 6.04 -12.66 20.16
C GLU A 281 4.86 -11.69 20.16
N VAL A 282 3.64 -12.23 20.07
CA VAL A 282 2.42 -11.44 19.89
C VAL A 282 1.31 -11.99 20.77
N GLU A 283 0.66 -11.10 21.51
CA GLU A 283 -0.60 -11.33 22.22
C GLU A 283 -1.64 -10.36 21.66
N ALA A 284 -2.89 -10.79 21.49
CA ALA A 284 -3.97 -9.93 21.02
C ALA A 284 -5.08 -9.85 22.06
N VAL A 285 -5.54 -8.64 22.37
CA VAL A 285 -6.64 -8.41 23.30
C VAL A 285 -7.68 -7.47 22.71
N GLY A 286 -8.92 -7.60 23.15
CA GLY A 286 -10.01 -6.70 22.78
C GLY A 286 -9.76 -5.25 23.21
N ALA A 287 -10.28 -4.29 22.45
CA ALA A 287 -10.21 -2.87 22.80
C ALA A 287 -11.48 -2.12 22.35
N GLY A 288 -12.64 -2.74 22.60
CA GLY A 288 -13.95 -2.24 22.17
C GLY A 288 -14.35 -2.75 20.79
N ASP A 289 -15.18 -1.96 20.09
CA ASP A 289 -15.77 -2.30 18.79
C ASP A 289 -14.98 -1.77 17.58
N SER A 290 -13.98 -0.93 17.83
CA SER A 290 -13.25 -0.21 16.77
C SER A 290 -11.77 -0.56 16.67
N ARG A 291 -11.24 -1.36 17.61
CA ARG A 291 -9.80 -1.67 17.72
C ARG A 291 -9.53 -3.04 18.34
N VAL A 292 -8.34 -3.54 18.05
CA VAL A 292 -7.67 -4.66 18.73
C VAL A 292 -6.28 -4.17 19.13
N THR A 293 -5.82 -4.51 20.34
CA THR A 293 -4.46 -4.21 20.78
C THR A 293 -3.61 -5.46 20.62
N LEU A 294 -2.59 -5.38 19.77
CA LEU A 294 -1.54 -6.40 19.68
C LEU A 294 -0.39 -5.96 20.59
N ARG A 295 -0.15 -6.70 21.67
CA ARG A 295 1.08 -6.57 22.44
C ARG A 295 2.13 -7.36 21.68
N ILE A 296 3.20 -6.72 21.25
CA ILE A 296 4.21 -7.33 20.38
C ILE A 296 5.61 -6.94 20.84
N ARG A 297 6.55 -7.88 20.79
CA ARG A 297 7.97 -7.63 21.03
C ARG A 297 8.86 -8.30 19.99
N ASN A 298 10.03 -7.70 19.77
CA ASN A 298 11.03 -8.21 18.84
C ASN A 298 11.93 -9.25 19.49
N LEU A 299 12.15 -10.38 18.81
CA LEU A 299 13.08 -11.44 19.22
C LEU A 299 14.23 -11.62 18.22
N SER A 300 14.25 -10.85 17.12
CA SER A 300 15.23 -11.02 16.04
C SER A 300 16.63 -10.48 16.34
N GLY A 301 16.78 -9.64 17.37
CA GLY A 301 18.02 -8.93 17.69
C GLY A 301 18.41 -7.86 16.66
N LYS A 302 17.54 -7.54 15.69
CA LYS A 302 17.74 -6.50 14.67
C LYS A 302 16.56 -5.54 14.65
N LYS A 303 16.81 -4.28 14.26
CA LYS A 303 15.72 -3.32 14.02
C LYS A 303 14.77 -3.88 12.97
N SER A 304 13.52 -4.07 13.36
CA SER A 304 12.49 -4.65 12.50
C SER A 304 11.31 -3.69 12.35
N LEU A 305 10.72 -3.67 11.17
CA LEU A 305 9.46 -3.04 10.86
C LEU A 305 8.49 -4.15 10.49
N VAL A 306 7.48 -4.36 11.32
CA VAL A 306 6.48 -5.39 11.11
C VAL A 306 5.26 -4.75 10.48
N THR A 307 4.82 -5.29 9.35
CA THR A 307 3.58 -4.89 8.67
C THR A 307 2.52 -5.97 8.83
N MET A 308 1.25 -5.57 8.85
CA MET A 308 0.11 -6.47 8.89
C MET A 308 -0.90 -6.01 7.83
N PRO A 309 -1.41 -6.91 6.98
CA PRO A 309 -2.36 -6.52 5.96
C PRO A 309 -3.74 -6.14 6.54
N VAL A 310 -4.51 -5.39 5.77
CA VAL A 310 -5.95 -5.23 5.96
C VAL A 310 -6.66 -6.58 5.87
N GLY A 311 -7.73 -6.76 6.64
CA GLY A 311 -8.51 -7.99 6.66
C GLY A 311 -8.00 -9.10 7.59
N VAL A 312 -7.03 -8.83 8.46
CA VAL A 312 -6.61 -9.81 9.47
C VAL A 312 -7.74 -10.06 10.46
N LEU A 313 -8.04 -11.35 10.70
CA LEU A 313 -9.10 -11.79 11.59
C LEU A 313 -8.56 -11.97 13.01
N PHE A 314 -9.29 -11.46 13.99
CA PHE A 314 -9.02 -11.66 15.42
C PHE A 314 -10.20 -12.42 16.03
N ARG A 315 -9.99 -13.69 16.37
CA ARG A 315 -11.05 -14.54 16.92
C ARG A 315 -11.13 -14.43 18.42
N ALA A 316 -12.33 -14.16 18.92
CA ALA A 316 -12.56 -14.04 20.34
C ALA A 316 -13.01 -15.35 20.98
N SER A 317 -12.83 -15.44 22.30
CA SER A 317 -13.42 -16.52 23.10
C SER A 317 -14.96 -16.46 23.07
N GLN A 318 -15.63 -17.56 23.45
CA GLN A 318 -17.08 -17.71 23.28
C GLN A 318 -17.88 -16.55 23.91
N GLY A 319 -18.77 -15.94 23.12
CA GLY A 319 -19.68 -14.87 23.55
C GLY A 319 -19.22 -13.46 23.17
N ARG A 320 -17.96 -13.30 22.77
CA ARG A 320 -17.41 -12.05 22.22
C ARG A 320 -17.44 -12.04 20.69
N ARG A 321 -17.43 -10.84 20.12
CA ARG A 321 -17.31 -10.61 18.68
C ARG A 321 -15.90 -10.92 18.21
N ASP A 322 -15.81 -11.64 17.11
CA ASP A 322 -14.59 -11.63 16.29
C ASP A 322 -14.43 -10.25 15.65
N MET A 323 -13.18 -9.86 15.41
CA MET A 323 -12.83 -8.56 14.85
C MET A 323 -12.05 -8.76 13.55
N VAL A 324 -12.13 -7.81 12.63
CA VAL A 324 -11.34 -7.79 11.39
C VAL A 324 -10.63 -6.46 11.22
N SER A 325 -9.34 -6.47 10.87
CA SER A 325 -8.56 -5.24 10.67
C SER A 325 -9.10 -4.47 9.46
N ARG A 326 -9.24 -3.14 9.63
CA ARG A 326 -9.83 -2.24 8.63
C ARG A 326 -8.85 -1.62 7.67
N ARG A 327 -7.57 -1.69 8.01
CA ARG A 327 -6.46 -1.08 7.29
C ARG A 327 -5.25 -2.01 7.43
N ASP A 328 -4.32 -1.85 6.52
CA ASP A 328 -2.93 -2.20 6.71
C ASP A 328 -2.44 -1.49 7.97
N ALA A 329 -1.50 -2.12 8.65
CA ALA A 329 -0.87 -1.58 9.84
C ALA A 329 0.63 -1.79 9.74
N ALA A 330 1.40 -0.92 10.39
CA ALA A 330 2.82 -1.14 10.63
C ALA A 330 3.22 -0.77 12.06
N ILE A 331 4.31 -1.38 12.56
CA ILE A 331 4.94 -1.02 13.83
C ILE A 331 6.46 -1.18 13.78
N ARG A 332 7.17 -0.19 14.34
CA ARG A 332 8.63 -0.21 14.51
C ARG A 332 9.04 -0.92 15.79
N LEU A 333 9.72 -2.05 15.65
CA LEU A 333 10.28 -2.83 16.74
C LEU A 333 11.82 -2.74 16.71
N PHE A 334 12.36 -1.65 17.24
CA PHE A 334 13.80 -1.35 17.21
C PHE A 334 14.57 -1.81 18.45
N ASP A 335 13.83 -2.35 19.41
CA ASP A 335 14.25 -2.87 20.72
C ASP A 335 13.43 -4.16 21.00
N ASP A 336 13.75 -4.86 22.09
CA ASP A 336 13.09 -6.09 22.54
C ASP A 336 11.98 -5.84 23.58
N ASP A 337 11.65 -4.57 23.84
CA ASP A 337 10.58 -4.19 24.75
C ASP A 337 9.20 -4.55 24.17
N TRP A 338 8.26 -4.83 25.06
CA TRP A 338 6.85 -4.98 24.69
C TRP A 338 6.27 -3.64 24.24
N LYS A 339 5.59 -3.64 23.09
CA LYS A 339 4.87 -2.49 22.56
C LYS A 339 3.40 -2.81 22.34
N ASP A 340 2.55 -1.86 22.69
CA ASP A 340 1.12 -1.94 22.41
C ASP A 340 0.85 -1.34 21.03
N TRP A 341 0.44 -2.20 20.10
CA TRP A 341 0.10 -1.86 18.73
C TRP A 341 -1.42 -1.82 18.56
N ASN A 342 -1.96 -0.62 18.42
CA ASN A 342 -3.41 -0.41 18.35
C ASN A 342 -3.92 -0.51 16.91
N VAL A 343 -4.37 -1.70 16.52
CA VAL A 343 -4.90 -2.00 15.18
C VAL A 343 -6.35 -1.57 15.04
N ARG A 344 -6.67 -0.78 14.01
CA ARG A 344 -8.05 -0.38 13.68
C ARG A 344 -8.82 -1.58 13.16
N SER A 345 -9.95 -1.89 13.78
CA SER A 345 -10.76 -3.08 13.47
C SER A 345 -12.26 -2.78 13.50
N VAL A 346 -13.08 -3.71 13.00
CA VAL A 346 -14.56 -3.73 13.13
C VAL A 346 -15.01 -5.12 13.55
N GLY A 347 -16.14 -5.21 14.25
CA GLY A 347 -16.69 -6.48 14.71
C GLY A 347 -17.48 -7.21 13.61
N LEU A 348 -17.45 -8.55 13.60
CA LEU A 348 -18.18 -9.36 12.62
C LEU A 348 -19.57 -9.82 13.05
N GLN A 349 -19.83 -9.93 14.36
CA GLN A 349 -21.10 -10.45 14.87
C GLN A 349 -21.91 -9.41 15.68
N LEU A 350 -22.61 -8.50 14.98
CA LEU A 350 -23.93 -7.96 15.33
C LEU A 350 -24.48 -8.20 16.75
N ASN A 351 -24.76 -9.45 17.05
CA ASN A 351 -25.49 -9.84 18.25
C ASN A 351 -24.60 -10.15 19.47
N ARG A 352 -23.28 -10.23 19.30
CA ARG A 352 -22.34 -10.53 20.39
C ARG A 352 -21.81 -9.25 21.04
N MET A 353 -21.26 -9.38 22.25
CA MET A 353 -20.62 -8.26 22.95
C MET A 353 -19.27 -7.93 22.31
N ALA A 354 -18.90 -6.64 22.30
CA ALA A 354 -17.57 -6.21 21.92
C ALA A 354 -16.49 -6.88 22.78
N ALA A 355 -15.31 -7.09 22.21
CA ALA A 355 -14.16 -7.62 22.93
C ALA A 355 -13.54 -6.49 23.78
N GLU A 356 -13.30 -6.78 25.05
CA GLU A 356 -12.73 -5.88 26.06
C GLU A 356 -11.24 -6.19 26.29
N PRO A 357 -10.47 -5.31 26.95
CA PRO A 357 -9.04 -5.55 27.26
C PRO A 357 -8.73 -6.81 28.07
N SER A 358 -9.74 -7.42 28.68
CA SER A 358 -9.63 -8.70 29.39
C SER A 358 -9.89 -9.93 28.52
N ASP A 359 -10.34 -9.74 27.28
CA ASP A 359 -10.68 -10.83 26.36
C ASP A 359 -9.51 -11.08 25.41
N ASP A 360 -8.90 -12.27 25.53
CA ASP A 360 -7.86 -12.72 24.61
C ASP A 360 -8.45 -13.03 23.22
N LEU A 361 -7.69 -12.66 22.20
CA LEU A 361 -8.00 -12.89 20.79
C LEU A 361 -6.91 -13.73 20.14
N THR A 362 -7.30 -14.60 19.20
CA THR A 362 -6.36 -15.31 18.34
C THR A 362 -6.21 -14.56 17.02
N VAL A 363 -4.98 -14.25 16.62
CA VAL A 363 -4.66 -13.60 15.34
C VAL A 363 -4.64 -14.65 14.23
N GLU A 364 -5.45 -14.48 13.19
CA GLU A 364 -5.57 -15.41 12.07
C GLU A 364 -5.38 -14.70 10.73
N GLN A 365 -4.56 -15.30 9.86
CA GLN A 365 -4.31 -14.79 8.51
C GLN A 365 -5.50 -14.97 7.57
N ARG A 366 -6.34 -15.99 7.80
CA ARG A 366 -7.44 -16.31 6.89
C ARG A 366 -8.68 -15.48 7.20
N LEU A 367 -9.19 -14.85 6.15
CA LEU A 367 -10.46 -14.14 6.16
C LEU A 367 -11.65 -15.09 6.28
N TYR A 368 -12.74 -14.55 6.83
CA TYR A 368 -13.98 -15.27 7.11
C TYR A 368 -14.65 -15.78 5.83
N SER A 369 -14.62 -14.99 4.75
CA SER A 369 -15.16 -15.31 3.43
C SER A 369 -14.46 -14.50 2.34
N ALA A 370 -14.56 -14.93 1.08
CA ALA A 370 -14.05 -14.18 -0.07
C ALA A 370 -14.73 -12.81 -0.22
N ASP A 371 -16.04 -12.73 0.01
CA ASP A 371 -16.79 -11.47 0.02
C ASP A 371 -16.24 -10.47 1.04
N LEU A 372 -15.93 -10.94 2.26
CA LEU A 372 -15.35 -10.08 3.28
C LEU A 372 -13.94 -9.65 2.88
N GLU A 373 -13.15 -10.55 2.31
CA GLU A 373 -11.80 -10.24 1.86
C GLU A 373 -11.78 -9.13 0.81
N GLU A 374 -12.69 -9.16 -0.15
CA GLU A 374 -12.82 -8.10 -1.15
C GLU A 374 -13.34 -6.81 -0.53
N LEU A 375 -14.36 -6.89 0.33
CA LEU A 375 -14.88 -5.72 1.03
C LEU A 375 -13.80 -5.01 1.86
N MET A 376 -12.96 -5.75 2.58
CA MET A 376 -11.92 -5.16 3.42
C MET A 376 -10.90 -4.37 2.60
N TYR A 377 -10.60 -4.82 1.38
CA TYR A 377 -9.74 -4.05 0.48
C TYR A 377 -10.42 -2.82 -0.08
N VAL A 378 -11.68 -2.92 -0.52
CA VAL A 378 -12.46 -1.75 -0.97
C VAL A 378 -12.59 -0.71 0.14
N ILE A 379 -12.76 -1.14 1.41
CA ILE A 379 -12.79 -0.23 2.56
C ILE A 379 -11.47 0.53 2.74
N GLN A 380 -10.32 -0.09 2.46
CA GLN A 380 -9.02 0.57 2.54
C GLN A 380 -8.74 1.47 1.34
N ALA A 381 -8.82 0.89 0.14
CA ALA A 381 -8.26 1.44 -1.10
C ALA A 381 -9.33 1.88 -2.11
N GLY A 382 -10.60 1.61 -1.84
CA GLY A 382 -11.69 1.80 -2.79
C GLY A 382 -12.00 3.27 -3.04
N ASN A 383 -11.76 3.71 -4.27
CA ASN A 383 -12.30 4.96 -4.78
C ASN A 383 -13.78 4.79 -5.10
N TYR A 384 -14.60 5.72 -4.62
CA TYR A 384 -16.01 5.81 -5.00
C TYR A 384 -16.21 7.00 -5.94
N GLN A 385 -16.24 6.69 -7.23
CA GLN A 385 -16.68 7.64 -8.24
C GLN A 385 -18.06 7.25 -8.71
N VAL A 386 -19.07 8.00 -8.28
CA VAL A 386 -20.36 8.02 -8.96
C VAL A 386 -20.49 9.38 -9.63
N ASP A 387 -20.72 9.35 -10.95
CA ASP A 387 -21.04 10.52 -11.75
C ASP A 387 -22.04 11.41 -10.98
N ASP A 388 -21.72 12.69 -10.83
CA ASP A 388 -22.52 13.73 -10.17
C ASP A 388 -22.68 13.66 -8.63
N SER A 389 -21.96 12.81 -7.89
CA SER A 389 -21.93 12.91 -6.42
C SER A 389 -21.11 14.14 -5.98
N PRO A 390 -21.62 15.00 -5.05
CA PRO A 390 -20.82 16.04 -4.41
C PRO A 390 -19.73 15.45 -3.50
N LEU A 391 -19.89 14.18 -3.10
CA LEU A 391 -18.92 13.42 -2.35
C LEU A 391 -18.10 12.61 -3.36
N PHE A 392 -16.90 13.11 -3.68
CA PHE A 392 -15.94 12.45 -4.56
C PHE A 392 -15.43 11.08 -4.03
N TYR A 393 -15.90 10.65 -2.85
CA TYR A 393 -15.54 9.41 -2.16
C TYR A 393 -16.57 9.05 -1.08
N ILE A 394 -16.62 7.78 -0.67
CA ILE A 394 -17.43 7.33 0.48
C ILE A 394 -16.73 7.79 1.77
N PRO A 395 -17.43 8.39 2.74
CA PRO A 395 -16.82 8.70 4.03
C PRO A 395 -16.24 7.44 4.71
N ARG A 396 -14.98 7.49 5.12
CA ARG A 396 -14.29 6.40 5.84
C ARG A 396 -14.57 6.47 7.35
N PHE A 397 -15.85 6.45 7.70
CA PHE A 397 -16.29 6.45 9.10
C PHE A 397 -16.48 5.02 9.62
N HIS A 398 -16.15 4.82 10.90
CA HIS A 398 -16.22 3.52 11.54
C HIS A 398 -17.62 2.90 11.48
N ASP A 399 -18.67 3.71 11.66
CA ASP A 399 -20.07 3.26 11.61
C ASP A 399 -20.46 2.74 10.21
N ILE A 400 -20.07 3.42 9.13
CA ILE A 400 -20.31 2.97 7.75
C ILE A 400 -19.60 1.65 7.48
N GLU A 401 -18.32 1.56 7.84
CA GLU A 401 -17.51 0.35 7.66
C GLU A 401 -18.05 -0.82 8.48
N GLN A 402 -18.50 -0.55 9.72
CA GLN A 402 -19.15 -1.54 10.57
C GLN A 402 -20.45 -2.05 9.92
N ILE A 403 -21.27 -1.18 9.35
CA ILE A 403 -22.50 -1.56 8.63
C ILE A 403 -22.15 -2.42 7.42
N ALA A 404 -21.16 -2.02 6.61
CA ALA A 404 -20.77 -2.74 5.40
C ALA A 404 -20.26 -4.16 5.72
N VAL A 405 -19.39 -4.29 6.72
CA VAL A 405 -18.90 -5.59 7.20
C VAL A 405 -20.04 -6.45 7.71
N SER A 406 -21.01 -5.85 8.40
CA SER A 406 -22.18 -6.59 8.87
C SER A 406 -23.05 -7.09 7.72
N ILE A 407 -23.29 -6.29 6.67
CA ILE A 407 -24.05 -6.72 5.48
C ILE A 407 -23.33 -7.87 4.73
N ALA A 408 -22.00 -7.81 4.67
CA ALA A 408 -21.21 -8.85 4.02
C ALA A 408 -21.22 -10.16 4.84
N ALA A 409 -20.99 -10.08 6.14
CA ALA A 409 -20.81 -11.23 7.02
C ALA A 409 -22.13 -11.83 7.56
N GLU A 410 -23.14 -11.00 7.79
CA GLU A 410 -24.41 -11.36 8.41
C GLU A 410 -25.56 -10.84 7.51
N ASP A 411 -26.39 -11.72 6.96
CA ASP A 411 -27.53 -11.33 6.12
C ASP A 411 -28.66 -10.69 6.96
N LEU A 412 -28.43 -9.45 7.40
CA LEU A 412 -29.22 -8.69 8.37
C LEU A 412 -30.30 -7.82 7.71
N ARG A 413 -31.35 -7.46 8.48
CA ARG A 413 -32.36 -6.47 8.08
C ARG A 413 -31.98 -5.06 8.54
N TYR A 414 -32.67 -4.06 8.00
CA TYR A 414 -32.46 -2.66 8.39
C TYR A 414 -32.67 -2.43 9.89
N GLU A 415 -33.66 -3.09 10.50
CA GLU A 415 -33.98 -2.96 11.92
C GLU A 415 -32.87 -3.55 12.81
N ASP A 416 -32.23 -4.63 12.37
CA ASP A 416 -31.11 -5.25 13.09
C ASP A 416 -29.93 -4.28 13.15
N ILE A 417 -29.61 -3.65 12.01
CA ILE A 417 -28.56 -2.63 11.91
C ILE A 417 -28.92 -1.38 12.73
N ALA A 418 -30.17 -0.91 12.64
CA ALA A 418 -30.64 0.25 13.37
C ALA A 418 -30.62 0.07 14.89
N ALA A 419 -30.79 -1.16 15.37
CA ALA A 419 -30.70 -1.50 16.79
C ALA A 419 -29.24 -1.59 17.27
N ALA A 420 -28.32 -2.02 16.41
CA ALA A 420 -26.95 -2.36 16.78
C ALA A 420 -25.93 -1.23 16.51
N VAL A 421 -26.13 -0.40 15.49
CA VAL A 421 -25.17 0.64 15.07
C VAL A 421 -25.71 2.03 15.38
N LYS A 422 -24.98 2.76 16.22
CA LYS A 422 -25.26 4.18 16.51
C LYS A 422 -24.42 5.06 15.61
N SER A 423 -25.05 5.64 14.60
CA SER A 423 -24.41 6.58 13.68
C SER A 423 -24.50 7.99 14.26
N GLU A 424 -23.37 8.55 14.69
CA GLU A 424 -23.31 9.89 15.32
C GLU A 424 -23.02 11.01 14.31
N ARG A 425 -22.27 10.70 13.25
CA ARG A 425 -21.79 11.70 12.28
C ARG A 425 -22.76 11.93 11.13
N ILE A 426 -23.47 10.88 10.72
CA ILE A 426 -24.41 10.93 9.60
C ILE A 426 -25.74 10.25 9.99
N PRO A 427 -26.86 10.58 9.36
CA PRO A 427 -28.09 9.83 9.58
C PRO A 427 -27.91 8.37 9.14
N LEU A 428 -28.47 7.41 9.90
CA LEU A 428 -28.32 5.98 9.63
C LEU A 428 -28.63 5.58 8.18
N GLN A 429 -29.64 6.20 7.56
CA GLN A 429 -30.00 5.94 6.16
C GLN A 429 -28.85 6.23 5.19
N TYR A 430 -28.08 7.30 5.43
CA TYR A 430 -26.88 7.59 4.64
C TYR A 430 -25.79 6.55 4.91
N GLY A 431 -25.59 6.16 6.18
CA GLY A 431 -24.60 5.14 6.53
C GLY A 431 -24.89 3.79 5.88
N VAL A 432 -26.15 3.35 5.90
CA VAL A 432 -26.58 2.12 5.21
C VAL A 432 -26.45 2.24 3.69
N ALA A 433 -26.81 3.38 3.11
CA ALA A 433 -26.68 3.59 1.67
C ALA A 433 -25.22 3.52 1.21
N PHE A 434 -24.30 4.20 1.91
CA PHE A 434 -22.87 4.12 1.62
C PHE A 434 -22.29 2.72 1.88
N ALA A 435 -22.74 2.03 2.92
CA ALA A 435 -22.32 0.66 3.18
C ALA A 435 -22.73 -0.31 2.06
N LEU A 436 -23.94 -0.15 1.51
CA LEU A 436 -24.39 -0.92 0.34
C LEU A 436 -23.52 -0.64 -0.88
N VAL A 437 -23.08 0.60 -1.08
CA VAL A 437 -22.13 0.94 -2.14
C VAL A 437 -20.79 0.23 -1.92
N TYR A 438 -20.23 0.25 -0.70
CA TYR A 438 -19.00 -0.50 -0.40
C TYR A 438 -19.13 -1.99 -0.76
N CYS A 439 -20.23 -2.62 -0.33
CA CYS A 439 -20.50 -4.02 -0.66
C CYS A 439 -20.60 -4.25 -2.17
N ASP A 440 -21.29 -3.37 -2.89
CA ASP A 440 -21.47 -3.47 -4.34
C ASP A 440 -20.15 -3.28 -5.12
N LEU A 441 -19.30 -2.33 -4.69
CA LEU A 441 -17.95 -2.15 -5.24
C LEU A 441 -17.08 -3.40 -5.01
N ALA A 442 -17.30 -4.09 -3.88
CA ALA A 442 -16.65 -5.38 -3.58
C ALA A 442 -17.28 -6.58 -4.33
N GLY A 443 -18.21 -6.34 -5.25
CA GLY A 443 -18.86 -7.39 -6.05
C GLY A 443 -19.94 -8.19 -5.30
N ILE A 444 -20.34 -7.77 -4.09
CA ILE A 444 -21.37 -8.45 -3.31
C ILE A 444 -22.75 -8.13 -3.91
N ASP A 445 -23.58 -9.15 -4.16
CA ASP A 445 -24.97 -8.95 -4.64
C ASP A 445 -25.86 -8.37 -3.53
N VAL A 446 -25.85 -7.04 -3.44
CA VAL A 446 -26.63 -6.29 -2.46
C VAL A 446 -28.14 -6.47 -2.62
N LYS A 447 -28.63 -6.80 -3.82
CA LYS A 447 -30.08 -6.99 -4.05
C LYS A 447 -30.58 -8.33 -3.52
N GLY A 448 -29.68 -9.31 -3.42
CA GLY A 448 -29.95 -10.60 -2.81
C GLY A 448 -29.94 -10.58 -1.28
N LYS A 449 -29.44 -9.50 -0.64
CA LYS A 449 -29.35 -9.37 0.82
C LYS A 449 -30.66 -8.88 1.42
N ARG A 450 -30.99 -9.34 2.64
CA ARG A 450 -32.23 -8.96 3.34
C ARG A 450 -32.35 -7.49 3.66
N ILE A 451 -31.23 -6.80 3.85
CA ILE A 451 -31.18 -5.34 4.03
C ILE A 451 -31.84 -4.60 2.85
N TRP A 452 -31.81 -5.19 1.65
CA TRP A 452 -32.41 -4.61 0.45
C TRP A 452 -33.93 -4.57 0.51
N GLU A 453 -34.60 -5.39 1.32
CA GLU A 453 -36.07 -5.30 1.51
C GLU A 453 -36.52 -3.90 1.94
N ALA A 454 -35.63 -3.16 2.63
CA ALA A 454 -35.85 -1.78 3.06
C ALA A 454 -35.32 -0.72 2.06
N HIS A 455 -34.97 -1.07 0.82
CA HIS A 455 -34.32 -0.14 -0.12
C HIS A 455 -35.13 1.16 -0.33
N GLU A 456 -36.47 1.10 -0.43
CA GLU A 456 -37.29 2.32 -0.53
C GLU A 456 -37.20 3.17 0.74
N GLN A 457 -37.20 2.55 1.92
CA GLN A 457 -37.02 3.25 3.19
C GLN A 457 -35.66 3.92 3.29
N ILE A 458 -34.60 3.25 2.82
CA ILE A 458 -33.22 3.74 2.83
C ILE A 458 -33.07 4.93 1.87
N PHE A 459 -33.47 4.78 0.61
CA PHE A 459 -33.12 5.74 -0.46
C PHE A 459 -34.16 6.85 -0.70
N ARG A 460 -35.44 6.67 -0.35
CA ARG A 460 -36.52 7.62 -0.72
C ARG A 460 -36.30 9.07 -0.24
N ARG A 461 -35.58 9.27 0.87
CA ARG A 461 -35.38 10.59 1.48
C ARG A 461 -33.95 11.11 1.36
N LEU A 462 -33.06 10.38 0.70
CA LEU A 462 -31.70 10.83 0.47
C LEU A 462 -31.71 11.97 -0.54
N ARG A 463 -30.89 13.00 -0.26
CA ARG A 463 -30.70 14.15 -1.15
C ARG A 463 -29.35 14.15 -1.84
N ASP A 464 -28.54 13.12 -1.58
CA ASP A 464 -27.28 12.93 -2.28
C ASP A 464 -27.55 12.43 -3.71
N PRO A 465 -27.17 13.21 -4.74
CA PRO A 465 -27.44 12.85 -6.13
C PRO A 465 -26.68 11.60 -6.57
N GLY A 466 -25.49 11.35 -6.02
CA GLY A 466 -24.70 10.15 -6.33
C GLY A 466 -25.37 8.88 -5.80
N LEU A 467 -25.76 8.86 -4.53
CA LEU A 467 -26.51 7.74 -3.96
C LEU A 467 -27.86 7.55 -4.67
N ALA A 468 -28.52 8.64 -5.07
CA ALA A 468 -29.75 8.56 -5.84
C ALA A 468 -29.53 7.93 -7.23
N ALA A 469 -28.48 8.35 -7.95
CA ALA A 469 -28.11 7.81 -9.25
C ALA A 469 -27.72 6.33 -9.16
N TRP A 470 -26.85 5.97 -8.22
CA TRP A 470 -26.48 4.58 -7.93
C TRP A 470 -27.73 3.72 -7.67
N TYR A 471 -28.65 4.21 -6.82
CA TYR A 471 -29.88 3.51 -6.52
C TYR A 471 -30.80 3.32 -7.74
N GLN A 472 -30.96 4.34 -8.60
CA GLN A 472 -31.75 4.21 -9.84
C GLN A 472 -31.21 3.11 -10.76
N VAL A 473 -29.87 3.04 -10.91
CA VAL A 473 -29.20 1.98 -11.66
C VAL A 473 -29.53 0.61 -11.08
N LYS A 474 -29.47 0.44 -9.75
CA LYS A 474 -29.73 -0.86 -9.11
C LYS A 474 -31.17 -1.35 -9.24
N ILE A 475 -32.16 -0.45 -9.24
CA ILE A 475 -33.57 -0.80 -9.45
C ILE A 475 -33.97 -0.87 -10.93
N GLY A 476 -33.02 -0.72 -11.86
CA GLY A 476 -33.27 -0.84 -13.31
C GLY A 476 -34.05 0.32 -13.92
N ARG A 477 -34.06 1.48 -13.24
CA ARG A 477 -34.60 2.74 -13.79
C ARG A 477 -33.44 3.51 -14.39
N LEU A 478 -33.17 3.32 -15.67
CA LEU A 478 -32.18 4.14 -16.37
C LEU A 478 -32.61 5.61 -16.27
N VAL A 479 -31.71 6.47 -15.78
CA VAL A 479 -31.79 7.90 -16.01
C VAL A 479 -31.36 8.07 -17.47
N GLU A 480 -32.31 8.35 -18.37
CA GLU A 480 -31.95 8.86 -19.70
C GLU A 480 -31.14 10.15 -19.47
N ARG A 481 -29.88 10.13 -19.92
CA ARG A 481 -28.94 11.25 -19.84
C ARG A 481 -29.43 12.44 -20.66
#